data_AF-A0A8X6I7L7-F1
#
_entry.id   AF-A0A8X6I7L7-F1
#
_cell.length_a   1.000
_cell.length_b   1.000
_cell.length_c   1.000
_cell.angle_alpha   90.00
_cell.angle_beta   90.00
_cell.angle_gamma   90.00
#
_symmetry.space_group_name_H-M   'P 1'
#
loop_
_entity.id
_entity.type
_entity.pdbx_description
1 polymer ?
#
loop_
_entity_poly.entity_id
_entity_poly.type
_entity_poly.pdbx_seq_one_letter_code
_entity_poly.pdbx_strand_id
1 'polypeptide(L)'
;MADFDIESVSGLRVIELREQLSNRGLPTTGLKEELVKRLRDAMESEQSIREVSDESSPEISERIKAVGEKEQAREERKREYEINLNQLLAAMMNMNSNLKEMKAGQRE
;
A
#
# COMPACT_ATOMS: atom_id res chain seq x y z
N MET A 1 -26.50 15.80 9.81
CA MET A 1 -25.31 16.64 9.63
C MET A 1 -25.65 17.62 8.52
N ALA A 2 -25.58 18.92 8.76
CA ALA A 2 -25.74 19.89 7.68
C ALA A 2 -24.46 19.85 6.84
N ASP A 3 -24.56 19.38 5.61
CA ASP A 3 -23.50 19.56 4.62
C ASP A 3 -23.33 21.07 4.43
N PHE A 4 -22.19 21.61 4.89
CA PHE A 4 -21.85 23.01 4.67
C PHE A 4 -21.35 23.15 3.24
N ASP A 5 -22.10 23.89 2.40
CA ASP A 5 -21.69 24.18 1.02
C ASP A 5 -20.50 25.16 0.97
N ILE A 6 -19.59 24.93 0.02
CA ILE A 6 -18.38 25.76 -0.25
C ILE A 6 -18.75 27.25 -0.48
N GLU A 7 -19.93 27.50 -1.05
CA GLU A 7 -20.41 28.85 -1.33
C GLU A 7 -20.71 29.63 -0.04
N SER A 8 -21.23 28.94 0.98
CA SER A 8 -21.63 29.51 2.28
C SER A 8 -20.46 29.85 3.21
N VAL A 9 -19.24 29.40 2.89
CA VAL A 9 -18.04 29.60 3.72
C VAL A 9 -17.75 31.09 4.00
N SER A 10 -18.08 31.97 3.06
CA SER A 10 -17.90 33.42 3.22
C SER A 10 -18.79 34.06 4.31
N GLY A 11 -19.93 33.44 4.60
CA GLY A 11 -20.90 33.87 5.61
C GLY A 11 -20.56 33.46 7.04
N LEU A 12 -19.59 32.56 7.23
CA LEU A 12 -19.22 32.01 8.54
C LEU A 12 -18.53 33.04 9.43
N ARG A 13 -18.72 32.89 10.75
CA ARG A 13 -17.97 33.65 11.74
C ARG A 13 -16.52 33.19 11.77
N VAL A 14 -15.60 34.09 12.15
CA VAL A 14 -14.17 33.77 12.27
C VAL A 14 -13.93 32.60 13.23
N ILE A 15 -14.73 32.48 14.29
CA ILE A 15 -14.66 31.36 15.25
C ILE A 15 -14.96 30.04 14.53
N GLU A 16 -16.06 29.97 13.78
CA GLU A 16 -16.46 28.77 13.02
C GLU A 16 -15.42 28.41 11.95
N LEU A 17 -14.88 29.42 11.23
CA LEU A 17 -13.80 29.22 10.26
C LEU A 17 -12.56 28.59 10.91
N ARG A 18 -12.20 29.05 12.10
CA ARG A 18 -11.04 28.51 12.85
C ARG A 18 -11.29 27.11 13.36
N GLU A 19 -12.48 26.80 13.86
CA GLU A 19 -12.85 25.44 14.27
C GLU A 19 -12.78 24.49 13.08
N GLN A 20 -13.34 24.88 11.94
CA GLN A 20 -13.32 24.07 10.72
C GLN A 20 -11.91 23.84 10.16
N LEU A 21 -11.04 24.85 10.24
CA LEU A 21 -9.63 24.72 9.85
C LEU A 21 -8.85 23.88 10.86
N SER A 22 -9.09 24.07 12.16
CA SER A 22 -8.45 23.32 13.25
C SER A 22 -8.81 21.84 13.19
N ASN A 23 -10.08 21.51 12.93
CA ASN A 23 -10.54 20.14 12.74
C ASN A 23 -9.86 19.46 11.56
N ARG A 24 -9.42 20.24 10.56
CA ARG A 24 -8.66 19.76 9.39
C ARG A 24 -7.14 19.83 9.58
N GLY A 25 -6.66 20.26 10.75
CA GLY A 25 -5.23 20.46 11.01
C GLY A 25 -4.60 21.58 10.20
N LEU A 26 -5.40 22.49 9.63
CA LEU A 26 -4.94 23.61 8.83
C LEU A 26 -4.62 24.82 9.70
N PRO A 27 -3.68 25.69 9.27
CA PRO A 27 -3.34 26.89 10.02
C PRO A 27 -4.56 27.79 10.17
N THR A 28 -4.82 28.22 11.41
CA THR A 28 -5.92 29.13 11.77
C THR A 28 -5.46 30.58 11.89
N THR A 29 -4.28 30.90 11.38
CA THR A 29 -3.68 32.25 11.40
C THR A 29 -4.06 33.03 10.14
N GLY A 30 -4.07 34.36 10.25
CA GLY A 30 -4.41 35.28 9.15
C GLY A 30 -5.74 36.02 9.34
N LEU A 31 -6.07 36.83 8.33
CA LEU A 31 -7.32 37.60 8.23
C LEU A 31 -8.51 36.71 7.88
N LYS A 32 -9.74 37.20 8.09
CA LYS A 32 -10.98 36.45 7.78
C LYS A 32 -10.97 35.92 6.33
N GLU A 33 -10.61 36.76 5.37
CA GLU A 33 -10.55 36.38 3.95
C GLU A 33 -9.57 35.24 3.67
N GLU A 34 -8.42 35.23 4.35
CA GLU A 34 -7.44 34.13 4.21
C GLU A 34 -7.97 32.83 4.79
N LEU A 35 -8.68 32.89 5.92
CA LEU A 35 -9.31 31.71 6.53
C LEU A 35 -10.42 31.16 5.64
N VAL A 36 -11.24 32.04 5.04
CA VAL A 36 -12.29 31.67 4.07
C VAL A 36 -11.68 30.98 2.86
N LYS A 37 -10.65 31.59 2.24
CA LYS A 37 -9.98 31.01 1.07
C LYS A 37 -9.38 29.65 1.39
N ARG A 38 -8.64 29.54 2.50
CA ARG A 38 -7.99 28.29 2.91
C ARG A 38 -9.01 27.18 3.16
N LEU A 39 -10.15 27.50 3.76
CA LEU A 39 -11.21 26.54 4.01
C LEU A 39 -11.89 26.11 2.69
N ARG A 40 -12.12 27.04 1.76
CA ARG A 40 -12.64 26.72 0.42
C ARG A 40 -11.72 25.80 -0.36
N ASP A 41 -10.44 26.15 -0.48
CA ASP A 41 -9.45 25.35 -1.20
C ASP A 41 -9.39 23.91 -0.64
N ALA A 42 -9.48 23.76 0.69
CA ALA A 42 -9.52 22.46 1.35
C ALA A 42 -10.80 21.66 1.01
N MET A 43 -11.96 22.31 1.01
CA MET A 43 -13.24 21.67 0.68
C MET A 43 -13.34 21.29 -0.80
N GLU A 44 -12.84 22.12 -1.72
CA GLU A 44 -12.74 21.80 -3.15
C GLU A 44 -11.78 20.63 -3.40
N SER A 45 -10.66 20.58 -2.67
CA SER A 45 -9.73 19.45 -2.70
C SER A 45 -10.38 18.17 -2.16
N GLU A 46 -11.15 18.25 -1.07
CA GLU A 46 -11.92 17.11 -0.54
C GLU A 46 -12.99 16.63 -1.53
N GLN A 47 -13.69 17.54 -2.22
CA GLN A 47 -14.72 17.20 -3.20
C GLN A 47 -14.12 16.54 -4.45
N SER A 48 -13.03 17.07 -4.97
CA SER A 48 -12.30 16.46 -6.09
C SER A 48 -11.72 15.10 -5.73
N ILE A 49 -11.24 14.91 -4.49
CA ILE A 49 -10.79 13.59 -4.00
C ILE A 49 -11.97 12.60 -3.87
N ARG A 50 -13.16 13.07 -3.45
CA ARG A 50 -14.36 12.21 -3.42
C ARG A 50 -14.81 11.80 -4.82
N GLU A 51 -14.69 12.68 -5.81
CA GLU A 51 -15.02 12.37 -7.20
C GLU A 51 -14.06 11.32 -7.82
N VAL A 52 -12.78 11.30 -7.43
CA VAL A 52 -11.86 10.21 -7.84
C VAL A 52 -11.99 8.94 -6.98
N SER A 53 -12.72 9.00 -5.86
CA SER A 53 -12.97 7.82 -5.01
C SER A 53 -14.15 6.97 -5.50
N ASP A 54 -14.91 7.45 -6.50
CA ASP A 54 -15.90 6.66 -7.25
C ASP A 54 -15.37 6.28 -8.66
N GLU A 55 -14.05 6.33 -8.86
CA GLU A 55 -13.39 5.73 -10.02
C GLU A 55 -12.84 4.37 -9.60
N SER A 56 -13.74 3.38 -9.51
CA SER A 56 -13.42 2.03 -9.95
C SER A 56 -13.10 2.06 -11.44
N SER A 57 -11.97 2.67 -11.82
CA SER A 57 -11.42 2.58 -13.17
C SER A 57 -10.88 1.15 -13.35
N PRO A 58 -11.49 0.32 -14.21
CA PRO A 58 -11.11 -1.08 -14.38
C PRO A 58 -9.63 -1.25 -14.79
N GLU A 59 -9.02 -0.23 -15.40
CA GLU A 59 -7.60 -0.24 -15.81
C GLU A 59 -6.61 -0.25 -14.64
N ILE A 60 -6.91 0.44 -13.53
CA ILE A 60 -6.00 0.47 -12.38
C ILE A 60 -6.04 -0.87 -11.63
N SER A 61 -7.23 -1.47 -11.50
CA SER A 61 -7.40 -2.80 -10.89
C SER A 61 -6.69 -3.90 -11.70
N GLU A 62 -6.77 -3.84 -13.04
CA GLU A 62 -6.11 -4.81 -13.91
C GLU A 62 -4.58 -4.66 -13.91
N ARG A 63 -4.06 -3.42 -13.89
CA ARG A 63 -2.61 -3.18 -13.73
C ARG A 63 -2.06 -3.68 -12.39
N ILE A 64 -2.79 -3.53 -11.30
CA ILE A 64 -2.35 -4.02 -9.98
C ILE A 64 -2.31 -5.56 -9.95
N LYS A 65 -3.29 -6.24 -10.56
CA LYS A 65 -3.29 -7.71 -10.69
C LYS A 65 -2.13 -8.22 -11.54
N ALA A 66 -1.88 -7.60 -12.69
CA ALA A 66 -0.80 -8.00 -13.59
C ALA A 66 0.62 -7.84 -12.98
N VAL A 67 0.81 -6.88 -12.07
CA VAL A 67 2.07 -6.72 -11.32
C VAL A 67 2.20 -7.84 -10.26
N GLY A 68 1.12 -8.19 -9.56
CA GLY A 68 1.10 -9.28 -8.59
C GLY A 68 1.41 -10.65 -9.21
N GLU A 69 0.81 -10.95 -10.37
CA GLU A 69 1.01 -12.23 -11.07
C GLU A 69 2.45 -12.42 -11.56
N LYS A 70 3.10 -11.35 -12.05
CA LYS A 70 4.50 -11.40 -12.48
C LYS A 70 5.47 -11.65 -11.33
N GLU A 71 5.22 -11.05 -10.17
CA GLU A 71 6.03 -11.27 -8.97
C GLU A 71 5.80 -12.68 -8.38
N GLN A 72 4.56 -13.19 -8.41
CA GLN A 72 4.26 -14.57 -8.00
C GLN A 72 4.97 -15.60 -8.87
N ALA A 73 4.90 -15.47 -10.20
CA ALA A 73 5.60 -16.38 -11.12
C ALA A 73 7.13 -16.33 -11.00
N ARG A 74 7.69 -15.21 -10.53
CA ARG A 74 9.12 -15.07 -10.24
C ARG A 74 9.48 -15.75 -8.93
N GLU A 75 8.65 -15.62 -7.92
CA GLU A 75 8.88 -16.19 -6.59
C GLU A 75 8.65 -17.70 -6.57
N GLU A 76 7.66 -18.20 -7.32
CA GLU A 76 7.42 -19.63 -7.53
C GLU A 76 8.63 -20.30 -8.19
N ARG A 77 9.21 -19.68 -9.24
CA ARG A 77 10.43 -20.19 -9.87
C ARG A 77 11.62 -20.26 -8.92
N LYS A 78 11.78 -19.27 -8.03
CA LYS A 78 12.84 -19.31 -6.99
C LYS A 78 12.59 -20.43 -5.99
N ARG A 79 11.35 -20.59 -5.51
CA ARG A 79 10.97 -21.67 -4.58
C ARG A 79 11.19 -23.04 -5.19
N GLU A 80 10.82 -23.24 -6.45
CA GLU A 80 11.03 -24.51 -7.14
C GLU A 80 12.52 -24.84 -7.29
N TYR A 81 13.36 -23.85 -7.62
CA TYR A 81 14.81 -24.05 -7.66
C TYR A 81 15.39 -24.41 -6.29
N GLU A 82 14.94 -23.74 -5.23
CA GLU A 82 15.39 -24.00 -3.87
C GLU A 82 14.97 -25.39 -3.37
N ILE A 83 13.72 -25.81 -3.64
CA ILE A 83 13.22 -27.15 -3.32
C ILE A 83 14.05 -28.22 -4.05
N ASN A 84 14.26 -28.05 -5.36
CA ASN A 84 15.05 -29.00 -6.15
C ASN A 84 16.51 -29.07 -5.67
N LEU A 85 17.13 -27.93 -5.34
CA LEU A 85 18.50 -27.89 -4.84
C LEU A 85 18.63 -28.60 -3.48
N ASN A 86 17.69 -28.36 -2.57
CA ASN A 86 17.67 -29.01 -1.24
C ASN A 86 17.48 -30.52 -1.35
N GLN A 87 16.61 -30.99 -2.26
CA GLN A 87 16.43 -32.42 -2.54
C GLN A 87 17.70 -33.07 -3.11
N LEU A 88 18.38 -32.41 -4.06
CA LEU A 88 19.64 -32.89 -4.62
C LEU A 88 20.75 -32.97 -3.56
N LEU A 89 20.84 -31.95 -2.69
CA LEU A 89 21.80 -31.94 -1.60
C LEU A 89 21.55 -33.09 -0.61
N ALA A 90 20.30 -33.33 -0.23
CA ALA A 90 19.94 -34.46 0.63
C ALA A 90 20.28 -35.82 0.00
N ALA A 91 20.03 -35.99 -1.29
CA ALA A 91 20.39 -37.21 -2.02
C ALA A 91 21.91 -37.44 -2.03
N MET A 92 22.71 -36.40 -2.25
CA MET A 92 24.17 -36.48 -2.20
C MET A 92 24.69 -36.79 -0.78
N MET A 93 24.07 -36.22 0.25
CA MET A 93 24.41 -36.49 1.65
C MET A 93 24.13 -37.96 2.01
N ASN A 94 22.97 -38.50 1.62
CA ASN A 94 22.62 -39.90 1.85
C ASN A 94 23.58 -40.85 1.12
N MET A 95 23.97 -40.53 -0.12
CA MET A 95 24.91 -41.33 -0.90
C MET A 95 26.31 -41.36 -0.24
N ASN A 96 26.78 -40.23 0.28
CA ASN A 96 28.04 -40.16 1.02
C ASN A 96 28.00 -40.92 2.35
N SER A 97 26.86 -40.91 3.04
CA SER A 97 26.65 -41.70 4.25
C SER A 97 26.74 -43.20 3.95
N ASN A 98 26.06 -43.66 2.88
CA ASN A 98 26.12 -45.06 2.44
C ASN A 98 27.53 -45.48 2.00
N LEU A 99 28.25 -44.62 1.29
CA LEU A 99 29.64 -44.85 0.88
C LEU A 99 30.59 -44.97 2.09
N LYS A 100 30.32 -44.23 3.17
CA LYS A 100 31.10 -44.29 4.41
C LYS A 100 30.86 -45.62 5.15
N GLU A 101 29.62 -46.09 5.19
CA GLU A 101 29.26 -47.37 5.80
C GLU A 101 29.79 -48.57 5.01
N MET A 102 29.73 -48.54 3.67
CA MET A 102 30.32 -49.59 2.82
C MET A 102 31.84 -49.71 2.99
N LYS A 103 32.55 -48.58 3.13
CA LYS A 103 34.01 -48.58 3.38
C LYS A 103 34.36 -49.03 4.80
N ALA A 104 33.45 -48.88 5.77
CA ALA A 104 33.62 -49.36 7.13
C ALA A 104 33.39 -50.89 7.22
N GLY A 105 32.35 -51.42 6.56
CA GLY A 105 32.03 -52.84 6.55
C GLY A 105 32.94 -53.73 5.69
N GLN A 106 33.83 -53.16 4.86
CA GLN A 106 34.88 -53.89 4.13
C GLN A 106 36.19 -54.04 4.91
N ARG A 107 36.25 -53.57 6.17
CA ARG A 107 37.43 -53.63 7.04
C ARG A 107 37.31 -54.63 8.20
N GLU A 108 36.24 -55.42 8.25
CA GLU A 108 36.10 -56.58 9.15
C GLU A 108 36.45 -57.88 8.41
#